data_AF-A0A2D4Q3V0-F1
#
_entry.id   AF-A0A2D4Q3V0-F1
#
_cell.length_a   1.000
_cell.length_b   1.000
_cell.length_c   1.000
_cell.angle_alpha   90.00
_cell.angle_beta   90.00
_cell.angle_gamma   90.00
#
_symmetry.space_group_name_H-M   'P 1'
#
loop_
_entity.id
_entity.type
_entity.pdbx_description
1 polymer ?
#
loop_
_entity_poly.entity_id
_entity_poly.type
_entity_poly.pdbx_seq_one_letter_code
_entity_poly.pdbx_strand_id
1 'polypeptide(L)'
;TWVSELGDILLTNSKPHTDLHSPIAGVWLPETNERIAIVKASRKNLVDRNTALRCLEAQICTGGVIDPLTGKRYPVAEALQRELIDEACAKHLQQCELVFTGIKHPLSNTILSVTEAINKNLLDKEVGTRCLEYQHLTGGLIDPKTHSRLSMEDAIKNGLIDAVTATKTQDDKFYIKSLMCPKTKKQLTYQEALQGAIFDCHTGLRLLEASELITSGISRLYYSTQ
;
A
#
# COMPACT_ATOMS: atom_id res chain seq x y z
N THR A 1 31.38 30.88 9.31
CA THR A 1 29.99 30.81 9.77
C THR A 1 28.98 31.36 8.76
N TRP A 2 29.25 31.27 7.44
CA TRP A 2 28.25 31.53 6.38
C TRP A 2 28.21 30.43 5.32
N VAL A 3 29.16 29.47 5.37
CA VAL A 3 29.34 28.41 4.36
C VAL A 3 28.57 27.14 4.73
N SER A 4 28.23 26.95 6.02
CA SER A 4 27.41 25.82 6.48
C SER A 4 25.92 26.02 6.24
N GLU A 5 25.41 27.24 6.37
CA GLU A 5 23.97 27.53 6.20
C GLU A 5 23.53 27.43 4.73
N LEU A 6 24.40 27.76 3.77
CA LEU A 6 24.10 27.58 2.34
C LEU A 6 24.17 26.12 1.89
N GLY A 7 24.98 25.30 2.56
CA GLY A 7 25.04 23.85 2.32
C GLY A 7 23.73 23.15 2.66
N ASP A 8 23.09 23.55 3.76
CA ASP A 8 21.80 23.02 4.19
C ASP A 8 20.63 23.57 3.36
N ILE A 9 20.71 24.81 2.86
CA ILE A 9 19.70 25.40 1.97
C ILE A 9 19.75 24.79 0.55
N LEU A 10 20.92 24.36 0.07
CA LEU A 10 21.04 23.73 -1.26
C LEU A 10 20.61 22.25 -1.27
N LEU A 11 20.62 21.56 -0.12
CA LEU A 11 20.12 20.20 0.02
C LEU A 11 18.60 20.11 0.21
N THR A 12 17.92 21.23 0.49
CA THR A 12 16.49 21.25 0.88
C THR A 12 15.54 21.62 -0.25
N ASN A 13 16.02 21.89 -1.47
CA ASN A 13 15.18 22.43 -2.56
C ASN A 13 14.90 21.50 -3.74
N SER A 14 15.28 20.22 -3.68
CA SER A 14 14.70 19.24 -4.60
C SER A 14 13.28 18.95 -4.12
N LYS A 15 12.28 19.59 -4.75
CA LYS A 15 10.90 19.08 -4.66
C LYS A 15 10.96 17.58 -4.91
N PRO A 16 10.41 16.75 -4.01
CA PRO A 16 10.39 15.32 -4.21
C PRO A 16 9.82 15.02 -5.60
N HIS A 17 10.53 14.19 -6.35
CA HIS A 17 10.00 13.71 -7.61
C HIS A 17 8.73 12.89 -7.30
N THR A 18 7.67 13.10 -8.06
CA THR A 18 6.44 12.30 -7.93
C THR A 18 6.76 10.83 -8.18
N ASP A 19 6.47 9.97 -7.20
CA ASP A 19 6.65 8.53 -7.35
C ASP A 19 5.42 7.95 -8.03
N LEU A 20 5.45 7.89 -9.37
CA LEU A 20 4.35 7.33 -10.17
C LEU A 20 4.01 5.88 -9.80
N HIS A 21 4.99 5.16 -9.23
CA HIS A 21 4.92 3.77 -8.78
C HIS A 21 4.58 3.65 -7.28
N SER A 22 4.27 4.76 -6.61
CA SER A 22 3.83 4.75 -5.22
C SER A 22 2.49 4.00 -5.12
N PRO A 23 2.36 3.01 -4.22
CA PRO A 23 1.05 2.57 -3.76
C PRO A 23 0.39 3.70 -2.96
N ILE A 24 -0.84 3.48 -2.49
CA ILE A 24 -1.46 4.39 -1.52
C ILE A 24 -0.66 4.33 -0.21
N ALA A 25 0.07 5.41 0.10
CA ALA A 25 0.94 5.50 1.28
C ALA A 25 0.17 5.90 2.55
N GLY A 26 -0.96 6.60 2.40
CA GLY A 26 -1.69 7.17 3.52
C GLY A 26 -2.94 7.91 3.08
N VAL A 27 -3.47 8.70 4.02
CA VAL A 27 -4.63 9.56 3.83
C VAL A 27 -4.20 11.00 4.03
N TRP A 28 -4.69 11.89 3.18
CA TRP A 28 -4.53 13.33 3.33
C TRP A 28 -5.85 13.96 3.79
N LEU A 29 -5.76 14.84 4.79
CA LEU A 29 -6.88 15.60 5.34
C LEU A 29 -6.69 17.07 4.93
N PRO A 30 -7.42 17.58 3.92
CA PRO A 30 -7.21 18.93 3.39
C PRO A 30 -7.43 20.04 4.43
N GLU A 31 -8.37 19.85 5.35
CA GLU A 31 -8.80 20.87 6.31
C GLU A 31 -7.69 21.21 7.32
N THR A 32 -6.88 20.22 7.70
CA THR A 32 -5.75 20.36 8.62
C THR A 32 -4.41 20.25 7.93
N ASN A 33 -4.41 19.98 6.63
CA ASN A 33 -3.24 19.61 5.83
C ASN A 33 -2.42 18.46 6.45
N GLU A 34 -3.09 17.52 7.13
CA GLU A 34 -2.45 16.38 7.78
C GLU A 34 -2.26 15.20 6.81
N ARG A 35 -1.11 14.54 6.94
CA ARG A 35 -0.81 13.24 6.31
C ARG A 35 -0.89 12.17 7.38
N ILE A 36 -1.75 11.19 7.18
CA ILE A 36 -2.13 10.23 8.21
C ILE A 36 -1.84 8.82 7.70
N ALA A 37 -1.10 8.04 8.50
CA ALA A 37 -0.87 6.62 8.24
C ALA A 37 -2.19 5.84 8.17
N ILE A 38 -2.25 4.81 7.33
CA ILE A 38 -3.49 4.08 7.02
C ILE A 38 -4.21 3.54 8.27
N VAL A 39 -3.48 2.90 9.20
CA VAL A 39 -4.10 2.35 10.43
C VAL A 39 -4.64 3.46 11.33
N LYS A 40 -3.89 4.57 11.48
CA LYS A 40 -4.34 5.74 12.23
C LYS A 40 -5.59 6.37 11.59
N ALA A 41 -5.64 6.44 10.26
CA ALA A 41 -6.81 6.93 9.53
C ALA A 41 -8.03 6.01 9.74
N SER A 42 -7.83 4.68 9.77
CA SER A 42 -8.90 3.73 10.05
C SER A 42 -9.45 3.86 11.47
N ARG A 43 -8.57 4.06 12.47
CA ARG A 43 -8.97 4.32 13.86
C ARG A 43 -9.77 5.62 14.02
N LYS A 44 -9.47 6.63 13.19
CA LYS A 44 -10.23 7.89 13.11
C LYS A 44 -11.52 7.77 12.28
N ASN A 45 -11.87 6.58 11.76
CA ASN A 45 -13.00 6.34 10.86
C ASN A 45 -12.96 7.17 9.55
N LEU A 46 -11.77 7.64 9.15
CA LEU A 46 -11.58 8.33 7.87
C LEU A 46 -11.66 7.34 6.71
N VAL A 47 -11.18 6.11 6.94
CA VAL A 47 -11.24 4.98 6.00
C VAL A 47 -11.80 3.76 6.70
N ASP A 48 -12.61 2.96 6.00
CA ASP A 48 -13.10 1.71 6.56
C ASP A 48 -11.98 0.67 6.68
N ARG A 49 -12.20 -0.36 7.50
CA ARG A 49 -11.21 -1.39 7.81
C ARG A 49 -10.76 -2.18 6.57
N ASN A 50 -11.68 -2.44 5.63
CA ASN A 50 -11.35 -3.19 4.43
C ASN A 50 -10.47 -2.36 3.50
N THR A 51 -10.82 -1.09 3.26
CA THR A 51 -9.98 -0.15 2.50
C THR A 51 -8.60 -0.02 3.13
N ALA A 52 -8.52 0.11 4.45
CA ALA A 52 -7.25 0.17 5.17
C ALA A 52 -6.39 -1.09 4.95
N LEU A 53 -6.99 -2.27 5.07
CA LEU A 53 -6.29 -3.53 4.85
C LEU A 53 -5.75 -3.65 3.42
N ARG A 54 -6.58 -3.36 2.41
CA ARG A 54 -6.16 -3.42 0.99
C ARG A 54 -5.01 -2.45 0.68
N CYS A 55 -5.03 -1.24 1.27
CA CYS A 55 -3.92 -0.30 1.12
C CYS A 55 -2.62 -0.84 1.77
N LEU A 56 -2.71 -1.42 2.97
CA LEU A 56 -1.55 -2.00 3.66
C LEU A 56 -0.97 -3.22 2.92
N GLU A 57 -1.83 -4.10 2.40
CA GLU A 57 -1.39 -5.22 1.54
C GLU A 57 -0.57 -4.68 0.36
N ALA A 58 -1.06 -3.66 -0.35
CA ALA A 58 -0.36 -3.07 -1.48
C ALA A 58 0.97 -2.41 -1.09
N GLN A 59 1.06 -1.75 0.07
CA GLN A 59 2.32 -1.22 0.59
C GLN A 59 3.35 -2.34 0.80
N ILE A 60 2.93 -3.43 1.44
CA ILE A 60 3.81 -4.55 1.76
C ILE A 60 4.25 -5.32 0.51
N CYS A 61 3.31 -5.66 -0.39
CA CYS A 61 3.67 -6.37 -1.63
C CYS A 61 4.60 -5.52 -2.53
N THR A 62 4.80 -4.22 -2.23
CA THR A 62 5.65 -3.29 -3.01
C THR A 62 6.87 -2.76 -2.25
N GLY A 63 7.16 -3.25 -1.05
CA GLY A 63 8.40 -2.89 -0.33
C GLY A 63 8.28 -2.67 1.17
N GLY A 64 7.10 -2.80 1.75
CA GLY A 64 6.88 -2.68 3.19
C GLY A 64 5.89 -1.57 3.56
N VAL A 65 5.52 -1.54 4.84
CA VAL A 65 4.60 -0.52 5.39
C VAL A 65 5.25 0.85 5.28
N ILE A 66 4.51 1.81 4.74
CA ILE A 66 5.01 3.15 4.47
C ILE A 66 4.63 4.08 5.62
N ASP A 67 5.62 4.83 6.12
CA ASP A 67 5.37 6.03 6.90
C ASP A 67 5.15 7.22 5.94
N PRO A 68 3.91 7.75 5.79
CA PRO A 68 3.62 8.80 4.83
C PRO A 68 4.26 10.15 5.18
N LEU A 69 4.80 10.33 6.39
CA LEU A 69 5.49 11.56 6.78
C LEU A 69 6.94 11.59 6.27
N THR A 70 7.61 10.45 6.29
CA THR A 70 9.03 10.32 5.97
C THR A 70 9.30 9.62 4.64
N GLY A 71 8.30 8.92 4.10
CA GLY A 71 8.41 8.05 2.92
C GLY A 71 9.21 6.76 3.15
N LYS A 72 9.68 6.51 4.37
CA LYS A 72 10.40 5.29 4.72
C LYS A 72 9.46 4.10 4.70
N ARG A 73 9.99 2.96 4.26
CA ARG A 73 9.30 1.67 4.24
C ARG A 73 9.90 0.75 5.28
N TYR A 74 9.03 -0.01 5.96
CA TYR A 74 9.43 -0.90 7.05
C TYR A 74 8.85 -2.30 6.84
N PRO A 75 9.62 -3.36 7.14
CA PRO A 75 9.07 -4.72 7.28
C PRO A 75 7.96 -4.76 8.34
N VAL A 76 7.09 -5.75 8.27
CA VAL A 76 5.90 -5.87 9.16
C VAL A 76 6.29 -5.81 10.64
N ALA A 77 7.35 -6.51 11.02
CA ALA A 77 7.83 -6.55 12.41
C ALA A 77 8.28 -5.16 12.92
N GLU A 78 9.00 -4.39 12.08
CA GLU A 78 9.50 -3.07 12.46
C GLU A 78 8.38 -2.02 12.43
N ALA A 79 7.45 -2.13 11.47
CA ALA A 79 6.26 -1.30 11.39
C ALA A 79 5.35 -1.45 12.61
N LEU A 80 5.25 -2.67 13.17
CA LEU A 80 4.52 -2.94 14.41
C LEU A 80 5.18 -2.25 15.61
N GLN A 81 6.51 -2.33 15.72
CA GLN A 81 7.27 -1.64 16.79
C GLN A 81 7.15 -0.11 16.71
N ARG A 82 6.92 0.43 15.51
CA ARG A 82 6.73 1.87 15.24
C ARG A 82 5.27 2.30 15.31
N GLU A 83 4.37 1.38 15.66
CA GLU A 83 2.93 1.62 15.74
C GLU A 83 2.30 2.12 14.42
N LEU A 84 2.95 1.87 13.28
CA LEU A 84 2.39 2.15 11.95
C LEU A 84 1.27 1.16 11.61
N ILE A 85 1.33 -0.04 12.21
CA ILE A 85 0.30 -1.07 12.19
C ILE A 85 0.06 -1.64 13.59
N ASP A 86 -1.03 -2.40 13.77
CA ASP A 86 -1.29 -3.20 14.98
C ASP A 86 -1.13 -4.71 14.72
N GLU A 87 -1.21 -5.49 15.80
CA GLU A 87 -1.07 -6.95 15.77
C GLU A 87 -2.09 -7.64 14.87
N ALA A 88 -3.31 -7.10 14.80
CA ALA A 88 -4.36 -7.65 13.96
C ALA A 88 -4.01 -7.47 12.48
N CYS A 89 -3.54 -6.29 12.08
CA CYS A 89 -2.97 -6.07 10.75
C CYS A 89 -1.75 -6.97 10.52
N ALA A 90 -0.78 -7.01 11.43
CA ALA A 90 0.46 -7.77 11.26
C ALA A 90 0.20 -9.24 10.92
N LYS A 91 -0.78 -9.90 11.58
CA LYS A 91 -1.16 -11.29 11.29
C LYS A 91 -1.71 -11.48 9.88
N HIS A 92 -2.59 -10.59 9.40
CA HIS A 92 -3.15 -10.67 8.05
C HIS A 92 -2.10 -10.42 6.96
N LEU A 93 -1.10 -9.60 7.28
CA LEU A 93 -0.14 -9.07 6.33
C LEU A 93 1.07 -10.00 6.07
N GLN A 94 1.23 -11.06 6.86
CA GLN A 94 2.37 -11.99 6.75
C GLN A 94 2.48 -12.62 5.36
N GLN A 95 1.37 -13.09 4.79
CA GLN A 95 1.38 -13.70 3.46
C GLN A 95 1.75 -12.70 2.36
N CYS A 96 1.33 -11.44 2.49
CA CYS A 96 1.73 -10.38 1.55
C CYS A 96 3.23 -10.12 1.60
N GLU A 97 3.82 -10.12 2.80
CA GLU A 97 5.26 -9.93 2.97
C GLU A 97 6.05 -11.06 2.31
N LEU A 98 5.56 -12.32 2.41
CA LEU A 98 6.17 -13.45 1.71
C LEU A 98 6.18 -13.28 0.19
N VAL A 99 5.16 -12.67 -0.41
CA VAL A 99 5.14 -12.40 -1.86
C VAL A 99 6.24 -11.42 -2.24
N PHE A 100 6.55 -10.44 -1.38
CA PHE A 100 7.63 -9.48 -1.61
C PHE A 100 9.03 -10.07 -1.34
N THR A 101 9.20 -10.82 -0.26
CA THR A 101 10.50 -11.37 0.16
C THR A 101 10.84 -12.72 -0.47
N GLY A 102 9.87 -13.37 -1.10
CA GLY A 102 9.98 -14.70 -1.70
C GLY A 102 9.38 -15.81 -0.84
N ILE A 103 8.52 -16.60 -1.46
CA ILE A 103 7.85 -17.75 -0.83
C ILE A 103 8.75 -18.96 -0.97
N LYS A 104 9.32 -19.43 0.15
CA LYS A 104 10.26 -20.55 0.15
C LYS A 104 9.53 -21.88 0.30
N HIS A 105 9.87 -22.84 -0.54
CA HIS A 105 9.41 -24.22 -0.37
C HIS A 105 10.02 -24.82 0.91
N PRO A 106 9.23 -25.43 1.82
CA PRO A 106 9.73 -25.90 3.12
C PRO A 106 10.88 -26.91 3.05
N LEU A 107 10.89 -27.77 2.02
CA LEU A 107 11.89 -28.83 1.88
C LEU A 107 13.13 -28.42 1.06
N SER A 108 12.94 -27.83 -0.13
CA SER A 108 14.04 -27.48 -1.04
C SER A 108 14.64 -26.10 -0.76
N ASN A 109 14.00 -25.28 0.07
CA ASN A 109 14.37 -23.89 0.34
C ASN A 109 14.44 -23.00 -0.92
N THR A 110 13.87 -23.48 -2.04
CA THR A 110 13.78 -22.75 -3.31
C THR A 110 12.66 -21.73 -3.23
N ILE A 111 12.88 -20.54 -3.80
CA ILE A 111 11.82 -19.54 -3.95
C ILE A 111 10.88 -20.01 -5.07
N LEU A 112 9.59 -20.06 -4.76
CA LEU A 112 8.51 -20.43 -5.64
C LEU A 112 7.91 -19.19 -6.31
N SER A 113 7.38 -19.36 -7.51
CA SER A 113 6.44 -18.41 -8.10
C SER A 113 5.15 -18.34 -7.28
N VAL A 114 4.38 -17.25 -7.45
CA VAL A 114 3.08 -17.10 -6.79
C VAL A 114 2.13 -18.25 -7.15
N THR A 115 2.09 -18.65 -8.43
CA THR A 115 1.25 -19.76 -8.90
C THR A 115 1.66 -21.10 -8.27
N GLU A 116 2.95 -21.40 -8.20
CA GLU A 116 3.44 -22.63 -7.55
C GLU A 116 3.12 -22.65 -6.05
N ALA A 117 3.28 -21.52 -5.38
CA ALA A 117 2.96 -21.39 -3.96
C ALA A 117 1.47 -21.61 -3.68
N ILE A 118 0.58 -21.06 -4.52
CA ILE A 118 -0.87 -21.28 -4.43
C ILE A 118 -1.19 -22.77 -4.65
N ASN A 119 -0.64 -23.38 -5.70
CA ASN A 119 -0.89 -24.80 -6.01
C ASN A 119 -0.40 -25.75 -4.90
N LYS A 120 0.61 -25.33 -4.14
CA LYS A 120 1.14 -26.06 -2.98
C LYS A 120 0.49 -25.67 -1.65
N ASN A 121 -0.55 -24.83 -1.66
CA ASN A 121 -1.24 -24.31 -0.48
C ASN A 121 -0.31 -23.56 0.51
N LEU A 122 0.77 -22.96 0.01
CA LEU A 122 1.70 -22.14 0.79
C LEU A 122 1.33 -20.65 0.77
N LEU A 123 0.41 -20.26 -0.13
CA LEU A 123 -0.12 -18.91 -0.26
C LEU A 123 -1.62 -19.00 -0.56
N ASP A 124 -2.41 -18.17 0.10
CA ASP A 124 -3.82 -18.03 -0.24
C ASP A 124 -3.98 -17.49 -1.68
N LYS A 125 -4.91 -18.09 -2.44
CA LYS A 125 -5.11 -17.75 -3.85
C LYS A 125 -5.51 -16.29 -4.04
N GLU A 126 -6.38 -15.78 -3.18
CA GLU A 126 -6.87 -14.41 -3.31
C GLU A 126 -5.79 -13.40 -2.91
N VAL A 127 -5.03 -13.69 -1.84
CA VAL A 127 -3.87 -12.87 -1.43
C VAL A 127 -2.83 -12.82 -2.53
N GLY A 128 -2.46 -13.96 -3.11
CA GLY A 128 -1.48 -14.02 -4.20
C GLY A 128 -1.92 -13.25 -5.43
N THR A 129 -3.18 -13.42 -5.84
CA THR A 129 -3.75 -12.70 -6.99
C THR A 129 -3.74 -11.18 -6.76
N ARG A 130 -4.15 -10.71 -5.56
CA ARG A 130 -4.14 -9.29 -5.22
C ARG A 130 -2.73 -8.71 -5.15
N CYS A 131 -1.75 -9.42 -4.57
CA CYS A 131 -0.37 -8.92 -4.54
C CYS A 131 0.20 -8.74 -5.95
N LEU A 132 -0.07 -9.67 -6.87
CA LEU A 132 0.34 -9.54 -8.28
C LEU A 132 -0.30 -8.31 -8.93
N GLU A 133 -1.60 -8.08 -8.70
CA GLU A 133 -2.31 -6.88 -9.15
C GLU A 133 -1.66 -5.60 -8.60
N TYR A 134 -1.38 -5.54 -7.29
CA TYR A 134 -0.74 -4.37 -6.67
C TYR A 134 0.64 -4.06 -7.24
N GLN A 135 1.47 -5.09 -7.45
CA GLN A 135 2.78 -4.91 -8.07
C GLN A 135 2.65 -4.44 -9.52
N HIS A 136 1.77 -5.06 -10.31
CA HIS A 136 1.51 -4.68 -11.70
C HIS A 136 1.08 -3.20 -11.81
N LEU A 137 0.06 -2.80 -11.03
CA LEU A 137 -0.47 -1.43 -11.02
C LEU A 137 0.53 -0.39 -10.50
N THR A 138 1.58 -0.82 -9.80
CA THR A 138 2.68 0.03 -9.31
C THR A 138 3.96 -0.12 -10.13
N GLY A 139 3.88 -0.57 -11.39
CA GLY A 139 4.99 -0.50 -12.34
C GLY A 139 5.65 -1.82 -12.71
N GLY A 140 5.10 -2.96 -12.28
CA GLY A 140 5.59 -4.29 -12.68
C GLY A 140 5.82 -5.23 -11.51
N LEU A 141 5.99 -6.51 -11.82
CA LEU A 141 6.19 -7.55 -10.82
C LEU A 141 7.56 -7.43 -10.17
N ILE A 142 7.65 -7.74 -8.89
CA ILE A 142 8.90 -7.64 -8.13
C ILE A 142 9.55 -9.01 -8.07
N ASP A 143 10.81 -9.10 -8.52
CA ASP A 143 11.61 -10.29 -8.31
C ASP A 143 12.03 -10.37 -6.82
N PRO A 144 11.61 -11.39 -6.06
CA PRO A 144 11.94 -11.50 -4.65
C PRO A 144 13.43 -11.70 -4.36
N LYS A 145 14.25 -12.07 -5.36
CA LYS A 145 15.70 -12.25 -5.17
C LYS A 145 16.47 -10.94 -5.31
N THR A 146 16.12 -10.15 -6.31
CA THR A 146 16.85 -8.91 -6.67
C THR A 146 16.13 -7.65 -6.19
N HIS A 147 14.88 -7.77 -5.75
CA HIS A 147 13.94 -6.67 -5.49
C HIS A 147 13.78 -5.69 -6.65
N SER A 148 14.15 -6.11 -7.86
CA SER A 148 13.98 -5.32 -9.07
C SER A 148 12.57 -5.47 -9.61
N ARG A 149 12.03 -4.39 -10.18
CA ARG A 149 10.76 -4.44 -10.92
C ARG A 149 11.01 -4.97 -12.32
N LEU A 150 10.21 -5.93 -12.73
CA LEU A 150 10.23 -6.54 -14.04
C LEU A 150 8.97 -6.18 -14.81
N SER A 151 9.11 -6.03 -16.13
CA SER A 151 7.98 -6.02 -17.06
C SER A 151 7.20 -7.34 -16.93
N MET A 152 5.95 -7.36 -17.40
CA MET A 152 5.17 -8.60 -17.36
C MET A 152 5.83 -9.68 -18.22
N GLU A 153 6.39 -9.29 -19.37
CA GLU A 153 7.11 -10.15 -20.30
C GLU A 153 8.36 -10.76 -19.65
N ASP A 154 9.18 -9.95 -18.97
CA ASP A 154 10.38 -10.43 -18.27
C ASP A 154 10.01 -11.31 -17.07
N ALA A 155 8.92 -10.99 -16.37
CA ALA A 155 8.44 -11.81 -15.25
C ALA A 155 7.98 -13.20 -15.71
N ILE A 156 7.31 -13.30 -16.86
CA ILE A 156 6.95 -14.59 -17.48
C ILE A 156 8.21 -15.35 -17.90
N LYS A 157 9.14 -14.67 -18.59
CA LYS A 157 10.41 -15.27 -19.05
C LYS A 157 11.26 -15.81 -17.90
N ASN A 158 11.25 -15.11 -16.76
CA ASN A 158 11.99 -15.49 -15.55
C ASN A 158 11.22 -16.49 -14.67
N GLY A 159 10.01 -16.89 -15.07
CA GLY A 159 9.19 -17.87 -14.34
C GLY A 159 8.60 -17.36 -13.02
N LEU A 160 8.49 -16.04 -12.82
CA LEU A 160 7.85 -15.47 -11.62
C LEU A 160 6.32 -15.65 -11.64
N ILE A 161 5.75 -15.71 -12.84
CA ILE A 161 4.32 -15.86 -13.10
C ILE A 161 4.13 -16.64 -14.40
N ASP A 162 3.07 -17.43 -14.50
CA ASP A 162 2.69 -18.07 -15.76
C ASP A 162 1.90 -17.13 -16.67
N ALA A 163 1.91 -17.39 -17.99
CA ALA A 163 1.27 -16.53 -18.98
C ALA A 163 -0.25 -16.37 -18.79
N VAL A 164 -0.93 -17.39 -18.25
CA VAL A 164 -2.39 -17.33 -18.04
C VAL A 164 -2.70 -16.40 -16.87
N THR A 165 -1.98 -16.53 -15.77
CA THR A 165 -2.13 -15.65 -14.60
C THR A 165 -1.72 -14.22 -14.96
N ALA A 166 -0.62 -14.03 -15.71
CA ALA A 166 -0.19 -12.72 -16.19
C ALA A 166 -1.28 -12.02 -17.02
N THR A 167 -1.88 -12.73 -17.98
CA THR A 167 -2.99 -12.21 -18.80
C THR A 167 -4.15 -11.72 -17.93
N LYS A 168 -4.53 -12.49 -16.91
CA LYS A 168 -5.61 -12.12 -15.98
C LYS A 168 -5.23 -10.92 -15.11
N THR A 169 -3.98 -10.84 -14.67
CA THR A 169 -3.48 -9.71 -13.86
C THR A 169 -3.48 -8.38 -14.63
N GLN A 170 -3.38 -8.42 -15.96
CA GLN A 170 -3.39 -7.21 -16.81
C GLN A 170 -4.79 -6.77 -17.26
N ASP A 171 -5.78 -7.68 -17.26
CA ASP A 171 -7.13 -7.40 -17.74
C ASP A 171 -7.99 -6.77 -16.62
N ASP A 172 -8.33 -5.51 -16.81
CA ASP A 172 -9.05 -4.68 -15.84
C ASP A 172 -10.46 -5.19 -15.49
N LYS A 173 -11.03 -6.06 -16.33
CA LYS A 173 -12.32 -6.73 -16.07
C LYS A 173 -12.28 -7.63 -14.85
N PHE A 174 -11.11 -8.10 -14.44
CA PHE A 174 -10.96 -8.93 -13.24
C PHE A 174 -10.73 -8.11 -11.97
N TYR A 175 -10.54 -6.79 -12.06
CA TYR A 175 -10.31 -5.95 -10.89
C TYR A 175 -11.59 -5.80 -10.07
N ILE A 176 -11.49 -6.15 -8.79
CA ILE A 176 -12.63 -6.08 -7.87
C ILE A 176 -12.70 -4.71 -7.19
N LYS A 177 -13.92 -4.20 -7.03
CA LYS A 177 -14.18 -2.98 -6.26
C LYS A 177 -14.13 -3.27 -4.76
N SER A 178 -12.92 -3.30 -4.22
CA SER A 178 -12.65 -3.67 -2.82
C SER A 178 -12.33 -2.48 -1.91
N LEU A 179 -12.22 -1.27 -2.44
CA LEU A 179 -11.98 -0.06 -1.66
C LEU A 179 -13.24 0.83 -1.63
N MET A 180 -13.35 1.67 -0.61
CA MET A 180 -14.32 2.75 -0.52
C MET A 180 -13.58 4.09 -0.52
N CYS A 181 -13.95 4.97 -1.45
CA CYS A 181 -13.42 6.33 -1.51
C CYS A 181 -13.69 7.06 -0.18
N PRO A 182 -12.67 7.56 0.54
CA PRO A 182 -12.88 8.19 1.84
C PRO A 182 -13.74 9.45 1.76
N LYS A 183 -13.59 10.22 0.67
CA LYS A 183 -14.34 11.45 0.37
C LYS A 183 -15.75 11.20 -0.17
N THR A 184 -15.90 10.34 -1.17
CA THR A 184 -17.18 10.19 -1.90
C THR A 184 -18.02 8.98 -1.49
N LYS A 185 -17.44 8.07 -0.69
CA LYS A 185 -18.02 6.77 -0.28
C LYS A 185 -18.36 5.81 -1.43
N LYS A 186 -17.95 6.12 -2.67
CA LYS A 186 -18.08 5.22 -3.82
C LYS A 186 -17.14 4.02 -3.68
N GLN A 187 -17.60 2.84 -4.12
CA GLN A 187 -16.72 1.68 -4.24
C GLN A 187 -15.77 1.82 -5.43
N LEU A 188 -14.50 1.48 -5.21
CA LEU A 188 -13.40 1.64 -6.16
C LEU A 188 -12.61 0.33 -6.30
N THR A 189 -12.11 0.06 -7.50
CA THR A 189 -10.95 -0.83 -7.69
C THR A 189 -9.69 -0.17 -7.13
N TYR A 190 -8.63 -0.94 -6.92
CA TYR A 190 -7.37 -0.36 -6.49
C TYR A 190 -6.78 0.57 -7.58
N GLN A 191 -6.94 0.22 -8.85
CA GLN A 191 -6.55 1.08 -9.97
C GLN A 191 -7.29 2.44 -9.97
N GLU A 192 -8.62 2.44 -9.80
CA GLU A 192 -9.42 3.66 -9.68
C GLU A 192 -8.94 4.50 -8.48
N ALA A 193 -8.60 3.86 -7.36
CA ALA A 193 -8.04 4.53 -6.18
C ALA A 193 -6.67 5.18 -6.44
N LEU A 194 -5.76 4.51 -7.16
CA LEU A 194 -4.47 5.08 -7.56
C LEU A 194 -4.64 6.31 -8.46
N GLN A 195 -5.56 6.25 -9.44
CA GLN A 195 -5.85 7.35 -10.36
C GLN A 195 -6.47 8.56 -9.65
N GLY A 196 -7.33 8.32 -8.66
CA GLY A 196 -7.96 9.37 -7.86
C GLY A 196 -7.13 9.89 -6.68
N ALA A 197 -5.99 9.27 -6.38
CA ALA A 197 -5.11 9.71 -5.29
C ALA A 197 -4.31 10.96 -5.66
N ILE A 198 -3.99 11.75 -4.64
CA ILE A 198 -3.22 12.98 -4.76
C ILE A 198 -1.77 12.69 -4.40
N PHE A 199 -0.82 13.29 -5.13
CA PHE A 199 0.59 13.23 -4.78
C PHE A 199 0.93 14.25 -3.70
N ASP A 200 1.51 13.78 -2.60
CA ASP A 200 2.07 14.66 -1.57
C ASP A 200 3.27 15.42 -2.11
N CYS A 201 3.27 16.74 -1.97
CA CYS A 201 4.36 17.59 -2.43
C CYS A 201 5.64 17.46 -1.57
N HIS A 202 5.58 16.82 -0.39
CA HIS A 202 6.73 16.64 0.50
C HIS A 202 7.41 15.27 0.38
N THR A 203 6.69 14.24 -0.06
CA THR A 203 7.25 12.88 -0.21
C THR A 203 7.14 12.33 -1.64
N GLY A 204 6.32 12.94 -2.49
CA GLY A 204 6.03 12.42 -3.83
C GLY A 204 5.11 11.20 -3.83
N LEU A 205 4.59 10.77 -2.67
CA LEU A 205 3.78 9.57 -2.51
C LEU A 205 2.29 9.84 -2.74
N ARG A 206 1.54 8.79 -3.11
CA ARG A 206 0.08 8.87 -3.29
C ARG A 206 -0.65 8.80 -1.96
N LEU A 207 -1.59 9.72 -1.76
CA LEU A 207 -2.48 9.77 -0.59
C LEU A 207 -3.95 9.79 -1.04
N LEU A 208 -4.80 9.07 -0.33
CA LEU A 208 -6.25 9.19 -0.50
C LEU A 208 -6.75 10.45 0.20
N GLU A 209 -7.51 11.28 -0.51
CA GLU A 209 -8.17 12.43 0.11
C GLU A 209 -9.37 11.97 0.95
N ALA A 210 -9.40 12.37 2.21
CA ALA A 210 -10.54 12.20 3.10
C ALA A 210 -11.07 13.56 3.54
N SER A 211 -12.35 13.62 3.86
CA SER A 211 -12.96 14.76 4.56
C SER A 211 -13.46 14.25 5.91
N GLU A 212 -13.23 15.01 6.98
CA GLU A 212 -13.91 14.70 8.24
C GLU A 212 -15.42 14.79 8.00
N LEU A 213 -16.15 13.79 8.49
CA LEU A 213 -17.59 13.96 8.64
C LEU A 213 -17.75 15.09 9.65
N ILE A 214 -18.12 16.28 9.19
CA ILE A 214 -18.60 17.35 10.06
C ILE A 214 -19.79 16.73 10.81
N THR A 215 -19.53 16.21 12.00
CA THR A 215 -20.59 15.84 12.93
C THR A 215 -21.07 17.17 13.46
N SER A 216 -21.88 17.85 12.65
CA SER A 216 -22.58 19.06 13.04
C SER A 216 -23.43 18.72 14.26
N GLY A 217 -22.90 19.05 15.45
CA GLY A 217 -23.63 19.58 16.59
C GLY A 217 -24.72 18.75 17.29
N ILE A 218 -25.07 17.53 16.91
CA ILE A 218 -26.30 16.90 17.46
C ILE A 218 -26.07 15.84 18.56
N SER A 219 -24.89 15.23 18.71
CA SER A 219 -24.75 14.12 19.67
C SER A 219 -24.29 14.48 21.10
N ARG A 220 -23.88 15.73 21.38
CA ARG A 220 -23.40 16.11 22.73
C ARG A 220 -24.46 16.66 23.69
N LEU A 221 -25.67 16.95 23.22
CA LEU A 221 -26.72 17.58 24.06
C LEU A 221 -27.74 16.58 24.66
N TYR A 222 -27.63 15.28 24.40
CA TYR A 222 -28.61 14.29 24.89
C TYR A 222 -28.19 13.53 26.17
N TYR A 223 -27.01 13.79 26.73
CA TYR A 223 -26.55 13.12 27.96
C TYR A 223 -26.25 14.06 29.13
N SER A 224 -26.78 15.28 29.12
CA SER A 224 -26.72 16.19 30.27
C SER A 224 -28.11 16.57 30.76
N THR A 225 -28.94 15.57 31.06
CA THR A 225 -30.05 15.68 32.03
C THR A 225 -30.56 14.27 32.34
N GLN A 226 -30.00 13.68 33.40
CA GLN A 226 -30.69 12.82 34.36
C GLN A 226 -29.96 12.92 35.69
#